data_AF-A0A925YJT6-F1
#
_entry.id   AF-A0A925YJT6-F1
#
_cell.length_a   1.000
_cell.length_b   1.000
_cell.length_c   1.000
_cell.angle_alpha   90.00
_cell.angle_beta   90.00
_cell.angle_gamma   90.00
#
_symmetry.space_group_name_H-M   'P 1'
#
loop_
_entity.id
_entity.type
_entity.pdbx_description
1 polymer ?
#
loop_
_entity_poly.entity_id
_entity_poly.type
_entity_poly.pdbx_seq_one_letter_code
_entity_poly.pdbx_strand_id
1 'polypeptide(L)'
;MRKQITLSMLAAILIGTALPSVADTNDAAELSAPDVRGIQRKIAPNEVAINGKTLFMVPVGTGTLSATERADIIRERLEEIAAHYVVGSGAVTVTPSGMDTFVVAVGGEPVATVEPRLARAAGTSDTEKLAQNWASAIRETLPRMRPVARVAKAKTP
;
A
#
# COMPACT_ATOMS: atom_id res chain seq x y z
N MET A 1 -52.21 -46.05 -18.92
CA MET A 1 -52.23 -46.77 -17.63
C MET A 1 -50.88 -46.59 -16.92
N ARG A 2 -50.91 -46.40 -15.59
CA ARG A 2 -49.84 -45.99 -14.65
C ARG A 2 -49.65 -44.47 -14.55
N LYS A 3 -50.36 -43.80 -13.62
CA LYS A 3 -50.12 -43.55 -12.16
C LYS A 3 -49.20 -42.32 -11.99
N GLN A 4 -49.42 -41.31 -11.15
CA GLN A 4 -50.39 -40.89 -10.12
C GLN A 4 -50.11 -39.38 -9.86
N ILE A 5 -51.09 -38.47 -9.82
CA ILE A 5 -51.89 -37.99 -8.66
C ILE A 5 -51.09 -37.13 -7.64
N THR A 6 -51.18 -35.81 -7.85
CA THR A 6 -51.71 -34.74 -6.97
C THR A 6 -51.03 -34.29 -5.65
N LEU A 7 -50.84 -32.95 -5.58
CA LEU A 7 -51.20 -31.96 -4.54
C LEU A 7 -50.56 -31.95 -3.12
N SER A 8 -49.86 -30.83 -2.88
CA SER A 8 -50.06 -29.80 -1.83
C SER A 8 -49.96 -30.09 -0.32
N MET A 9 -49.17 -29.19 0.28
CA MET A 9 -49.44 -28.36 1.48
C MET A 9 -49.22 -28.90 2.91
N LEU A 10 -48.34 -28.16 3.60
CA LEU A 10 -48.54 -27.42 4.86
C LEU A 10 -48.57 -28.18 6.22
N ALA A 11 -47.50 -27.93 6.97
CA ALA A 11 -47.36 -27.64 8.41
C ALA A 11 -48.34 -28.22 9.46
N ALA A 12 -47.76 -28.83 10.50
CA ALA A 12 -48.14 -28.54 11.89
C ALA A 12 -46.99 -28.87 12.86
N ILE A 13 -46.70 -27.90 13.72
CA ILE A 13 -45.73 -27.87 14.81
C ILE A 13 -46.32 -28.64 16.01
N LEU A 14 -45.50 -29.39 16.76
CA LEU A 14 -45.78 -29.67 18.17
C LEU A 14 -44.55 -29.41 19.04
N ILE A 15 -44.75 -28.51 20.01
CA ILE A 15 -43.80 -28.04 21.02
C ILE A 15 -43.89 -28.98 22.22
N GLY A 16 -42.75 -29.46 22.72
CA GLY A 16 -42.63 -30.20 23.98
C GLY A 16 -41.46 -29.68 24.80
N THR A 17 -41.77 -28.90 25.83
CA THR A 17 -40.88 -28.23 26.78
C THR A 17 -40.42 -29.14 27.92
N ALA A 18 -39.14 -29.12 28.31
CA ALA A 18 -38.67 -29.22 29.70
C ALA A 18 -37.18 -28.81 29.82
N LEU A 19 -36.87 -28.17 30.95
CA LEU A 19 -35.76 -27.26 31.29
C LEU A 19 -34.37 -27.90 31.57
N PRO A 20 -33.30 -27.08 31.71
CA PRO A 20 -31.89 -27.47 31.62
C PRO A 20 -31.27 -27.83 32.98
N SER A 21 -30.20 -28.64 32.96
CA SER A 21 -29.31 -28.83 34.12
C SER A 21 -28.00 -28.09 33.87
N VAL A 22 -27.75 -27.11 34.72
CA VAL A 22 -26.59 -26.22 34.73
C VAL A 22 -25.40 -27.00 35.31
N ALA A 23 -24.41 -27.29 34.47
CA ALA A 23 -23.05 -27.54 34.93
C ALA A 23 -22.23 -26.31 34.54
N ASP A 24 -21.85 -25.59 35.58
CA ASP A 24 -20.97 -24.43 35.60
C ASP A 24 -19.67 -24.73 34.85
N THR A 25 -19.47 -24.10 33.70
CA THR A 25 -18.14 -23.82 33.20
C THR A 25 -18.22 -22.38 32.72
N ASN A 26 -17.62 -21.51 33.52
CA ASN A 26 -17.36 -20.12 33.18
C ASN A 26 -16.43 -20.04 31.96
N ASP A 27 -16.95 -20.38 30.78
CA ASP A 27 -16.47 -19.85 29.52
C ASP A 27 -17.01 -18.42 29.42
N ALA A 28 -16.44 -17.54 30.25
CA ALA A 28 -16.31 -16.16 29.89
C ALA A 28 -15.44 -16.15 28.63
N ALA A 29 -16.10 -16.27 27.47
CA ALA A 29 -15.63 -15.72 26.23
C ALA A 29 -15.49 -14.22 26.46
N GLU A 30 -14.38 -13.85 27.13
CA GLU A 30 -13.83 -12.53 27.11
C GLU A 30 -13.68 -12.23 25.62
N LEU A 31 -14.55 -11.32 25.15
CA LEU A 31 -14.39 -10.60 23.91
C LEU A 31 -12.95 -10.12 23.90
N SER A 32 -12.08 -10.92 23.30
CA SER A 32 -10.69 -10.56 23.06
C SER A 32 -10.80 -9.32 22.20
N ALA A 33 -10.53 -8.18 22.83
CA ALA A 33 -10.40 -6.91 22.16
C ALA A 33 -9.60 -7.14 20.87
N PRO A 34 -9.96 -6.49 19.74
CA PRO A 34 -9.17 -6.63 18.53
C PRO A 34 -7.72 -6.35 18.90
N ASP A 35 -6.84 -7.31 18.61
CA ASP A 35 -5.42 -7.21 18.88
C ASP A 35 -4.86 -5.97 18.16
N VAL A 36 -4.79 -4.85 18.88
CA VAL A 36 -4.28 -3.56 18.38
C VAL A 36 -2.76 -3.62 18.16
N ARG A 37 -2.12 -4.77 18.40
CA ARG A 37 -0.67 -4.97 18.20
C ARG A 37 -0.33 -5.42 16.77
N GLY A 38 -1.33 -5.61 15.90
CA GLY A 38 -1.18 -6.13 14.54
C GLY A 38 -0.89 -5.11 13.41
N ILE A 39 -0.52 -3.86 13.67
CA ILE A 39 -0.36 -2.85 12.58
C ILE A 39 0.98 -2.11 12.62
N GLN A 40 2.09 -2.82 12.87
CA GLN A 40 3.39 -2.38 12.35
C GLN A 40 3.78 -3.33 11.22
N ARG A 41 3.31 -3.03 10.00
CA ARG A 41 3.79 -3.73 8.81
C ARG A 41 5.31 -3.50 8.72
N LYS A 42 6.09 -4.55 8.88
CA LYS A 42 7.53 -4.50 8.60
C LYS A 42 7.70 -4.18 7.11
N ILE A 43 8.19 -2.99 6.80
CA ILE A 43 8.50 -2.57 5.44
C ILE A 43 9.56 -3.53 4.88
N ALA A 44 9.30 -4.06 3.68
CA ALA A 44 10.25 -4.97 3.04
C ALA A 44 11.50 -4.17 2.58
N PRO A 45 12.71 -4.77 2.58
CA PRO A 45 13.93 -4.03 2.25
C PRO A 45 13.94 -3.40 0.86
N ASN A 46 13.18 -3.94 -0.09
CA ASN A 46 13.06 -3.43 -1.46
C ASN A 46 11.83 -2.53 -1.65
N GLU A 47 11.14 -2.15 -0.57
CA GLU A 47 10.07 -1.16 -0.60
C GLU A 47 10.62 0.26 -0.41
N VAL A 48 10.11 1.16 -1.25
CA VAL A 48 10.24 2.60 -1.06
C VAL A 48 9.06 3.04 -0.21
N ALA A 49 9.34 3.49 1.01
CA ALA A 49 8.34 3.90 1.98
C ALA A 49 8.81 5.17 2.68
N ILE A 50 7.92 6.13 2.92
CA ILE A 50 8.23 7.37 3.62
C ILE A 50 7.24 7.54 4.76
N ASN A 51 7.72 7.91 5.96
CA ASN A 51 6.89 8.02 7.17
C ASN A 51 6.00 6.79 7.42
N GLY A 52 6.54 5.59 7.19
CA GLY A 52 5.80 4.33 7.38
C GLY A 52 4.78 3.99 6.28
N LYS A 53 4.60 4.86 5.27
CA LYS A 53 3.72 4.60 4.12
C LYS A 53 4.54 4.08 2.94
N THR A 54 4.33 2.81 2.57
CA THR A 54 4.88 2.24 1.34
C THR A 54 4.29 2.94 0.12
N LEU A 55 5.17 3.44 -0.76
CA LEU A 55 4.83 4.06 -2.04
C LEU A 55 4.78 3.01 -3.14
N PHE A 56 5.86 2.23 -3.27
CA PHE A 56 6.00 1.17 -4.27
C PHE A 56 7.16 0.24 -3.91
N MET A 57 7.23 -0.90 -4.59
CA MET A 57 8.31 -1.87 -4.47
C MET A 57 9.24 -1.79 -5.68
N VAL A 58 10.55 -1.92 -5.44
CA VAL A 58 11.56 -2.13 -6.47
C VAL A 58 11.72 -3.65 -6.66
N PRO A 59 11.23 -4.24 -7.77
CA PRO A 59 11.19 -5.69 -7.92
C PRO A 59 12.58 -6.30 -8.18
N VAL A 60 13.48 -5.55 -8.82
CA VAL A 60 14.84 -5.99 -9.17
C VAL A 60 15.83 -4.83 -9.16
N GLY A 61 17.12 -5.16 -9.00
CA GLY A 61 18.21 -4.20 -9.16
C GLY A 61 18.42 -3.74 -10.61
N THR A 62 19.29 -2.75 -10.82
CA THR A 62 19.77 -2.31 -12.15
C THR A 62 21.26 -1.99 -12.05
N GLY A 63 22.04 -2.39 -13.05
CA GLY A 63 23.49 -2.20 -13.04
C GLY A 63 24.14 -2.96 -11.88
N THR A 64 24.94 -2.26 -11.09
CA THR A 64 25.63 -2.80 -9.91
C THR A 64 24.79 -2.77 -8.63
N LEU A 65 23.62 -2.11 -8.65
CA LEU A 65 22.79 -1.95 -7.47
C LEU A 65 21.76 -3.07 -7.36
N SER A 66 21.66 -3.66 -6.18
CA SER A 66 20.58 -4.57 -5.80
C SER A 66 19.22 -3.84 -5.72
N ALA A 67 18.13 -4.60 -5.63
CA ALA A 67 16.79 -4.03 -5.47
C ALA A 67 16.65 -3.21 -4.17
N THR A 68 17.28 -3.70 -3.09
CA THR A 68 17.32 -3.04 -1.78
C THR A 68 18.10 -1.74 -1.84
N GLU A 69 19.34 -1.75 -2.35
CA GLU A 69 20.15 -0.52 -2.46
C GLU A 69 19.46 0.54 -3.33
N ARG A 70 18.78 0.12 -4.41
CA ARG A 70 17.97 1.05 -5.21
C ARG A 70 16.80 1.62 -4.42
N ALA A 71 16.05 0.79 -3.69
CA ALA A 71 14.93 1.25 -2.89
C ALA A 71 15.39 2.24 -1.83
N ASP A 72 16.56 1.99 -1.22
CA ASP A 72 17.18 2.86 -0.23
C ASP A 72 17.57 4.22 -0.83
N ILE A 73 18.27 4.24 -1.96
CA ILE A 73 18.64 5.48 -2.66
C ILE A 73 17.41 6.30 -3.06
N ILE A 74 16.36 5.64 -3.59
CA ILE A 74 15.13 6.33 -3.97
C ILE A 74 14.44 6.91 -2.73
N ARG A 75 14.41 6.15 -1.62
CA ARG A 75 13.82 6.60 -0.36
C ARG A 75 14.55 7.82 0.20
N GLU A 76 15.87 7.77 0.29
CA GLU A 76 16.72 8.86 0.79
C GLU A 76 16.48 10.15 0.00
N ARG A 77 16.48 10.07 -1.34
CA ARG A 77 16.17 11.23 -2.20
C ARG A 77 14.79 11.81 -1.94
N LEU A 78 13.77 10.96 -1.83
CA LEU A 78 12.41 11.44 -1.60
C LEU A 78 12.25 12.04 -0.19
N GLU A 79 12.95 11.50 0.81
CA GLU A 79 12.99 12.04 2.17
C GLU A 79 13.69 13.40 2.22
N GLU A 80 14.82 13.55 1.53
CA GLU A 80 15.51 14.83 1.38
C GLU A 80 14.60 15.87 0.71
N ILE A 81 13.97 15.50 -0.41
CA ILE A 81 13.04 16.37 -1.12
C ILE A 81 11.87 16.78 -0.21
N ALA A 82 11.30 15.84 0.54
CA ALA A 82 10.19 16.11 1.47
C ALA A 82 10.61 16.98 2.67
N ALA A 83 11.85 16.86 3.13
CA ALA A 83 12.37 17.63 4.26
C ALA A 83 12.64 19.09 3.90
N HIS A 84 13.08 19.34 2.66
CA HIS A 84 13.56 20.65 2.22
C HIS A 84 12.55 21.45 1.37
N TYR A 85 11.66 20.77 0.64
CA TYR A 85 10.77 21.42 -0.33
C TYR A 85 9.29 21.18 -0.05
N VAL A 86 8.47 22.18 -0.36
CA VAL A 86 7.02 22.00 -0.44
C VAL A 86 6.71 21.42 -1.81
N VAL A 87 6.44 20.12 -1.85
CA VAL A 87 6.13 19.44 -3.11
C VAL A 87 4.64 19.59 -3.40
N GLY A 88 4.30 20.38 -4.42
CA GLY A 88 2.95 20.39 -4.99
C GLY A 88 2.69 19.11 -5.80
N SER A 89 1.43 18.70 -5.93
CA SER A 89 1.07 17.51 -6.73
C SER A 89 1.51 17.60 -8.20
N GLY A 90 1.58 18.80 -8.76
CA GLY A 90 2.08 19.06 -10.12
C GLY A 90 3.61 18.99 -10.27
N ALA A 91 4.37 18.87 -9.18
CA ALA A 91 5.83 18.83 -9.24
C ALA A 91 6.39 17.46 -9.64
N VAL A 92 5.57 16.41 -9.62
CA VAL A 92 6.00 15.05 -9.97
C VAL A 92 5.73 14.78 -11.45
N THR A 93 6.78 14.54 -12.22
CA THR A 93 6.72 14.33 -13.66
C THR A 93 7.23 12.95 -14.05
N VAL A 94 6.76 12.47 -15.19
CA VAL A 94 7.29 11.28 -15.87
C VAL A 94 7.71 11.71 -17.25
N THR A 95 8.96 11.47 -17.62
CA THR A 95 9.52 11.87 -18.90
C THR A 95 10.21 10.70 -19.59
N PRO A 96 10.02 10.50 -20.90
CA PRO A 96 10.75 9.49 -21.65
C PRO A 96 12.25 9.82 -21.67
N SER A 97 13.09 8.80 -21.55
CA SER A 97 14.56 8.88 -21.51
C SER A 97 15.18 7.73 -22.31
N GLY A 98 14.73 7.56 -23.56
CA GLY A 98 15.11 6.47 -24.45
C GLY A 98 13.88 5.76 -25.03
N MET A 99 14.10 4.64 -25.69
CA MET A 99 13.04 3.93 -26.43
C MET A 99 11.93 3.39 -25.51
N ASP A 100 12.29 2.82 -24.36
CA ASP A 100 11.33 2.24 -23.40
C ASP A 100 11.75 2.52 -21.95
N THR A 101 12.34 3.68 -21.69
CA THR A 101 12.84 4.06 -20.37
C THR A 101 12.22 5.38 -19.95
N PHE A 102 11.74 5.44 -18.71
CA PHE A 102 11.04 6.61 -18.18
C PHE A 102 11.69 7.06 -16.89
N VAL A 103 11.91 8.37 -16.78
CA VAL A 103 12.42 9.00 -15.56
C VAL A 103 11.23 9.58 -14.81
N VAL A 104 11.14 9.24 -13.52
CA VAL A 104 10.26 9.89 -12.56
C VAL A 104 11.08 10.98 -11.86
N ALA A 105 10.60 12.21 -11.89
CA ALA A 105 11.25 13.35 -11.26
C ALA A 105 10.29 14.09 -10.33
N VAL A 106 10.84 14.78 -9.32
CA VAL A 106 10.09 15.64 -8.40
C VAL A 106 10.76 17.01 -8.38
N GLY A 107 10.02 18.06 -8.72
CA GLY A 107 10.58 19.42 -8.79
C GLY A 107 11.68 19.57 -9.85
N GLY A 108 11.72 18.68 -10.85
CA GLY A 108 12.79 18.61 -11.86
C GLY A 108 13.97 17.71 -11.47
N GLU A 109 14.01 17.18 -10.25
CA GLU A 109 15.07 16.28 -9.80
C GLU A 109 14.72 14.81 -10.08
N PRO A 110 15.56 14.06 -10.82
CA PRO A 110 15.33 12.63 -11.08
C PRO A 110 15.40 11.79 -9.80
N VAL A 111 14.29 11.17 -9.43
CA VAL A 111 14.21 10.30 -8.25
C VAL A 111 14.31 8.82 -8.60
N ALA A 112 13.80 8.41 -9.77
CA ALA A 112 13.85 7.02 -10.20
C ALA A 112 13.84 6.90 -11.73
N THR A 113 14.53 5.86 -12.23
CA THR A 113 14.46 5.44 -13.64
C THR A 113 13.78 4.09 -13.73
N VAL A 114 12.76 4.00 -14.58
CA VAL A 114 11.98 2.79 -14.84
C VAL A 114 12.36 2.26 -16.21
N GLU A 115 12.86 1.04 -16.23
CA GLU A 115 13.35 0.33 -17.42
C GLU A 115 12.47 -0.90 -17.69
N PRO A 116 12.49 -1.47 -18.90
CA PRO A 116 11.65 -2.62 -19.26
C PRO A 116 11.89 -3.86 -18.39
N ARG A 117 13.09 -3.98 -17.79
CA ARG A 117 13.39 -5.07 -16.85
C ARG A 117 12.59 -4.94 -15.55
N LEU A 118 12.42 -3.72 -15.03
CA LEU A 118 11.61 -3.46 -13.84
C LEU A 118 10.13 -3.74 -14.11
N ALA A 119 9.62 -3.28 -15.24
CA ALA A 119 8.25 -3.55 -15.67
C ALA A 119 7.98 -5.05 -15.68
N ARG A 120 8.83 -5.82 -16.36
CA ARG A 120 8.69 -7.29 -16.46
C ARG A 120 8.73 -7.97 -15.10
N ALA A 121 9.65 -7.56 -14.23
CA ALA A 121 9.75 -8.10 -12.88
C ALA A 121 8.57 -7.70 -11.97
N ALA A 122 7.90 -6.59 -12.27
CA ALA A 122 6.64 -6.19 -11.64
C ALA A 122 5.41 -6.88 -12.27
N GLY A 123 5.60 -7.77 -13.24
CA GLY A 123 4.51 -8.50 -13.90
C GLY A 123 3.80 -7.72 -15.01
N THR A 124 4.42 -6.68 -15.57
CA THR A 124 3.87 -5.89 -16.68
C THR A 124 4.87 -5.69 -17.80
N SER A 125 4.40 -5.51 -19.03
CA SER A 125 5.25 -5.13 -20.18
C SER A 125 5.23 -3.62 -20.45
N ASP A 126 4.39 -2.87 -19.74
CA ASP A 126 4.17 -1.45 -19.96
C ASP A 126 5.02 -0.63 -18.97
N THR A 127 6.21 -0.23 -19.44
CA THR A 127 7.17 0.53 -18.64
C THR A 127 6.65 1.91 -18.27
N GLU A 128 5.95 2.58 -19.18
CA GLU A 128 5.36 3.89 -18.93
C GLU A 128 4.33 3.80 -17.81
N LYS A 129 3.43 2.82 -17.89
CA LYS A 129 2.42 2.59 -16.86
C LYS A 129 3.05 2.32 -15.49
N LEU A 130 4.13 1.55 -15.42
CA LEU A 130 4.84 1.34 -14.16
C LEU A 130 5.39 2.68 -13.61
N ALA A 131 6.00 3.50 -14.48
CA ALA A 131 6.51 4.83 -14.09
C ALA A 131 5.39 5.76 -13.63
N GLN A 132 4.25 5.76 -14.31
CA GLN A 132 3.07 6.54 -13.91
C GLN A 132 2.50 6.08 -12.58
N ASN A 133 2.47 4.78 -12.30
CA ASN A 133 2.04 4.26 -11.01
C ASN A 133 2.96 4.74 -9.88
N TRP A 134 4.28 4.69 -10.07
CA TRP A 134 5.25 5.20 -9.10
C TRP A 134 5.07 6.71 -8.88
N ALA A 135 4.95 7.48 -9.97
CA ALA A 135 4.69 8.91 -9.90
C ALA A 135 3.38 9.23 -9.17
N SER A 136 2.29 8.47 -9.40
CA SER A 136 1.01 8.66 -8.71
C SER A 136 1.15 8.46 -7.21
N ALA A 137 1.83 7.39 -6.76
CA ALA A 137 2.06 7.13 -5.35
C ALA A 137 2.84 8.28 -4.68
N ILE A 138 3.84 8.81 -5.38
CA ILE A 138 4.62 9.97 -4.93
C ILE A 138 3.74 11.23 -4.85
N ARG A 139 2.94 11.53 -5.89
CA ARG A 139 2.00 12.68 -5.94
C ARG A 139 0.99 12.66 -4.80
N GLU A 140 0.52 11.49 -4.40
CA GLU A 140 -0.45 11.35 -3.32
C GLU A 140 0.17 11.55 -1.93
N THR A 141 1.48 11.31 -1.80
CA THR A 141 2.15 11.22 -0.50
C THR A 141 2.97 12.46 -0.18
N LEU A 142 3.82 12.93 -1.10
CA LEU A 142 4.72 14.06 -0.82
C LEU A 142 3.98 15.36 -0.42
N PRO A 143 2.88 15.79 -1.08
CA PRO A 143 2.20 17.04 -0.71
C PRO A 143 1.59 17.05 0.68
N ARG A 144 1.37 15.87 1.28
CA ARG A 144 0.82 15.74 2.64
C ARG A 144 1.90 15.86 3.71
N MET A 145 3.18 15.86 3.31
CA MET A 145 4.28 15.99 4.24
C MET A 145 4.58 17.46 4.52
N ARG A 146 4.83 17.77 5.80
CA ARG A 146 5.26 19.09 6.22
C ARG A 146 6.79 19.12 6.20
N PRO A 147 7.42 20.06 5.48
CA PRO A 147 8.88 20.20 5.50
C PRO A 147 9.36 20.51 6.92
N VAL A 148 10.36 19.77 7.40
CA VAL A 148 10.94 19.96 8.74
C VAL A 148 11.59 21.34 8.86
N ALA A 149 12.13 21.88 7.76
CA ALA A 149 12.78 23.19 7.72
C ALA A 149 11.85 24.38 8.08
N ARG A 150 10.52 24.23 8.06
CA ARG A 150 9.60 25.31 8.49
C ARG A 150 9.59 25.54 9.99
N VAL A 151 9.93 24.55 10.81
CA VAL A 151 9.81 24.67 12.28
C VAL A 151 10.91 25.55 12.87
N ALA A 152 12.06 25.67 12.20
CA ALA A 152 13.21 26.42 12.70
C ALA A 152 13.13 27.95 12.53
N LYS A 153 12.14 28.50 11.79
CA LYS A 153 12.02 29.96 11.56
C LYS A 153 10.91 30.66 12.34
N ALA A 154 10.23 29.97 13.27
CA ALA A 154 9.16 30.55 14.09
C ALA A 154 9.62 30.85 15.53
N LYS A 155 10.81 31.46 15.72
CA LYS A 155 11.17 32.12 16.99
C LYS A 155 12.33 33.09 16.79
N THR A 156 12.02 34.36 16.58
CA THR A 156 12.92 35.47 16.93
C THR A 156 12.04 36.60 17.49
N PRO A 157 12.36 37.14 18.69
CA PRO A 157 11.55 38.12 19.41
C PRO A 157 11.38 39.46 18.67
#